data_AF-A0A939KYR7-F1
#
_entry.id   AF-A0A939KYR7-F1
#
_cell.length_a   1.000
_cell.length_b   1.000
_cell.length_c   1.000
_cell.angle_alpha   90.00
_cell.angle_beta   90.00
_cell.angle_gamma   90.00
#
_symmetry.space_group_name_H-M   'P 1'
#
loop_
_entity.id
_entity.type
_entity.pdbx_description
1 polymer ?
#
loop_
_entity_poly.entity_id
_entity_poly.type
_entity_poly.pdbx_seq_one_letter_code
_entity_poly.pdbx_strand_id
1 'polypeptide(L)'
;MKTGKRAEERFSVNTQIAKNVGALLMDRRPSGKIRQESSWILESGLDESEPLKLHISKLLLLIESKVERFKELMSVCDIEIFCGFSSENGQGGFVLDAALLKQIGIIPLDLVLDLYPS
;
A
#
# COMPACT_ATOMS: atom_id res chain seq x y z
N MET A 1 43.50 -0.94 -3.87
CA MET A 1 42.70 -0.15 -2.91
C MET A 1 41.27 -0.12 -3.46
N LYS A 2 40.29 -0.62 -2.70
CA LYS A 2 39.01 -1.13 -3.19
C LYS A 2 38.07 -0.01 -3.65
N THR A 3 37.50 -0.18 -4.84
CA THR A 3 36.38 0.58 -5.38
C THR A 3 35.13 0.33 -4.55
N GLY A 4 34.53 1.39 -4.01
CA GLY A 4 33.30 1.35 -3.25
C GLY A 4 32.13 0.96 -4.14
N LYS A 5 31.60 -0.26 -3.96
CA LYS A 5 30.29 -0.64 -4.48
C LYS A 5 29.23 0.16 -3.70
N ARG A 6 28.48 1.01 -4.38
CA ARG A 6 27.16 1.45 -3.91
C ARG A 6 26.32 0.19 -3.71
N ALA A 7 25.83 -0.01 -2.50
CA ALA A 7 24.80 -0.99 -2.23
C ALA A 7 23.50 -0.46 -2.86
N GLU A 8 23.13 -1.04 -4.00
CA GLU A 8 21.73 -1.00 -4.45
C GLU A 8 20.96 -1.90 -3.49
N GLU A 9 20.29 -1.31 -2.52
CA GLU A 9 19.24 -2.00 -1.77
C GLU A 9 18.15 -2.41 -2.76
N ARG A 10 18.16 -3.69 -3.11
CA ARG A 10 17.08 -4.32 -3.85
C ARG A 10 15.88 -4.36 -2.92
N PHE A 11 14.97 -3.41 -3.06
CA PHE A 11 13.62 -3.54 -2.53
C PHE A 11 12.95 -4.73 -3.24
N SER A 12 13.02 -5.93 -2.62
CA SER A 12 12.19 -7.07 -3.02
C SER A 12 10.77 -6.73 -2.58
N VAL A 13 9.97 -6.26 -3.54
CA VAL A 13 8.54 -6.05 -3.33
C VAL A 13 7.90 -7.43 -3.35
N ASN A 14 7.64 -8.00 -2.18
CA ASN A 14 6.93 -9.27 -2.05
C ASN A 14 5.42 -9.00 -2.22
N THR A 15 4.96 -8.91 -3.46
CA THR A 15 3.52 -8.94 -3.75
C THR A 15 3.00 -10.33 -3.41
N GLN A 16 2.22 -10.45 -2.33
CA GLN A 16 1.79 -11.76 -1.84
C GLN A 16 0.47 -12.23 -2.46
N ILE A 17 -0.45 -11.32 -2.78
CA ILE A 17 -1.77 -11.67 -3.32
C ILE A 17 -2.20 -10.66 -4.38
N ALA A 18 -2.52 -11.15 -5.57
CA ALA A 18 -3.13 -10.40 -6.65
C ALA A 18 -4.54 -10.93 -6.92
N LYS A 19 -5.54 -10.05 -6.93
CA LYS A 19 -6.92 -10.37 -7.30
C LYS A 19 -7.34 -9.48 -8.45
N ASN A 20 -7.54 -10.06 -9.62
CA ASN A 20 -7.78 -9.30 -10.84
C ASN A 20 -9.27 -9.11 -11.11
N VAL A 21 -9.59 -8.10 -11.90
CA VAL A 21 -10.92 -7.91 -12.49
C VAL A 21 -11.41 -9.20 -13.17
N GLY A 22 -12.71 -9.49 -13.05
CA GLY A 22 -13.31 -10.71 -13.63
C GLY A 22 -13.08 -12.00 -12.84
N ALA A 23 -12.17 -12.01 -11.85
CA ALA A 23 -12.06 -13.14 -10.92
C ALA A 23 -13.27 -13.19 -9.97
N LEU A 24 -13.53 -14.36 -9.37
CA LEU A 24 -14.56 -14.49 -8.34
C LEU A 24 -14.20 -13.63 -7.11
N LEU A 25 -15.22 -12.99 -6.52
CA LEU A 25 -15.03 -12.21 -5.29
C LEU A 25 -14.67 -13.13 -4.10
N MET A 26 -15.29 -14.31 -4.07
CA MET A 26 -15.04 -15.39 -3.11
C MET A 26 -14.82 -16.69 -3.87
N ASP A 27 -13.60 -17.23 -3.82
CA ASP A 27 -13.20 -18.43 -4.56
C ASP A 27 -14.06 -19.65 -4.21
N ARG A 28 -14.59 -19.70 -2.98
CA ARG A 28 -15.44 -20.80 -2.48
C ARG A 28 -16.89 -20.75 -2.98
N ARG A 29 -17.27 -19.76 -3.80
CA ARG A 29 -18.63 -19.61 -4.32
C ARG A 29 -18.59 -19.50 -5.86
N PRO A 30 -18.69 -20.62 -6.60
CA PRO A 30 -18.51 -20.66 -8.06
C PRO A 30 -19.51 -19.81 -8.85
N SER A 31 -20.71 -19.58 -8.30
CA SER A 31 -21.74 -18.68 -8.85
C SER A 31 -21.74 -17.29 -8.19
N GLY A 32 -20.65 -16.95 -7.50
CA GLY A 32 -20.51 -15.70 -6.77
C GLY A 32 -20.35 -14.48 -7.69
N LYS A 33 -20.42 -13.29 -7.07
CA LYS A 33 -20.13 -12.03 -7.78
C LYS A 33 -18.69 -12.04 -8.31
N ILE A 34 -18.49 -11.44 -9.47
CA ILE A 34 -17.16 -11.19 -10.04
C ILE A 34 -16.62 -9.83 -9.59
N ARG A 35 -15.31 -9.71 -9.48
CA ARG A 35 -14.61 -8.47 -9.13
C ARG A 35 -14.74 -7.44 -10.25
N GLN A 36 -15.11 -6.22 -9.87
CA GLN A 36 -15.14 -5.06 -10.76
C GLN A 36 -13.85 -4.23 -10.71
N GLU A 37 -12.97 -4.54 -9.75
CA GLU A 37 -11.68 -3.89 -9.54
C GLU A 37 -10.57 -4.93 -9.35
N SER A 38 -9.34 -4.54 -9.70
CA SER A 38 -8.15 -5.31 -9.37
C SER A 38 -7.56 -4.81 -8.05
N SER A 39 -7.17 -5.72 -7.16
CA SER A 39 -6.56 -5.40 -5.87
C SER A 39 -5.27 -6.18 -5.67
N TRP A 40 -4.24 -5.53 -5.13
CA TRP A 40 -2.99 -6.16 -4.73
C TRP A 40 -2.72 -5.90 -3.26
N ILE A 41 -2.23 -6.93 -2.56
CA ILE A 41 -1.80 -6.78 -1.16
C ILE A 41 -0.28 -6.67 -1.15
N LEU A 42 0.19 -5.52 -0.66
CA LEU A 42 1.58 -5.26 -0.37
C LEU A 42 1.81 -5.43 1.13
N GLU A 43 2.69 -6.35 1.49
CA GLU A 43 3.20 -6.37 2.85
C GLU A 43 4.29 -5.33 3.01
N SER A 44 4.17 -4.53 4.07
CA SER A 44 5.22 -3.59 4.45
C SER A 44 6.54 -4.30 4.80
N GLY A 45 6.51 -5.58 5.23
CA GLY A 45 7.66 -6.29 5.77
C GLY A 45 8.23 -5.67 7.05
N LEU A 46 7.42 -4.89 7.77
CA LEU A 46 7.66 -4.48 9.16
C LEU A 46 6.85 -5.41 10.08
N ASP A 47 7.25 -5.50 11.35
CA ASP A 47 6.44 -6.18 12.36
C ASP A 47 5.08 -5.48 12.54
N GLU A 48 4.02 -6.24 12.81
CA GLU A 48 2.66 -5.69 12.95
C GLU A 48 2.50 -4.76 14.15
N SER A 49 3.39 -4.84 15.15
CA SER A 49 3.42 -3.95 16.31
C SER A 49 4.05 -2.58 16.01
N GLU A 50 4.67 -2.40 14.84
CA GLU A 50 5.26 -1.13 14.46
C GLU A 50 4.17 -0.06 14.24
N PRO A 51 4.45 1.22 14.56
CA PRO A 51 3.50 2.29 14.33
C PRO A 51 3.07 2.39 12.87
N LEU A 52 1.76 2.55 12.60
CA LEU A 52 1.19 2.68 11.26
C LEU A 52 1.93 3.69 10.36
N LYS A 53 2.41 4.80 10.95
CA LYS A 53 3.20 5.80 10.24
C LYS A 53 4.44 5.22 9.55
N LEU A 54 5.11 4.22 10.15
CA LEU A 54 6.30 3.58 9.56
C LEU A 54 5.93 2.70 8.36
N HIS A 55 4.80 1.99 8.46
CA HIS A 55 4.26 1.23 7.33
C HIS A 55 3.92 2.17 6.16
N ILE A 56 3.27 3.30 6.44
CA ILE A 56 2.97 4.32 5.43
C ILE A 56 4.25 4.90 4.85
N SER A 57 5.24 5.30 5.66
CA SER A 57 6.53 5.80 5.17
C SER A 57 7.21 4.82 4.21
N LYS A 58 7.19 3.52 4.52
CA LYS A 58 7.79 2.49 3.66
C LYS A 58 7.05 2.34 2.33
N LEU A 59 5.71 2.45 2.35
CA LEU A 59 4.90 2.48 1.14
C LEU A 59 5.21 3.73 0.29
N LEU A 60 5.33 4.91 0.91
CA LEU A 60 5.67 6.14 0.20
C LEU A 60 7.04 6.05 -0.48
N LEU A 61 8.04 5.50 0.21
CA LEU A 61 9.37 5.26 -0.37
C LEU A 61 9.31 4.34 -1.60
N LEU A 62 8.46 3.29 -1.55
CA LEU A 62 8.25 2.42 -2.70
C LEU A 62 7.64 3.19 -3.88
N ILE A 63 6.58 3.96 -3.64
CA ILE A 63 5.90 4.75 -4.67
C ILE A 63 6.86 5.77 -5.28
N GLU A 64 7.60 6.51 -4.44
CA GLU A 64 8.57 7.50 -4.86
C GLU A 64 9.66 6.88 -5.76
N SER A 65 10.17 5.70 -5.38
CA SER A 65 11.17 4.98 -6.19
C SER A 65 10.66 4.51 -7.56
N LYS A 66 9.34 4.54 -7.78
CA LYS A 66 8.65 4.07 -8.99
C LYS A 66 7.67 5.11 -9.56
N VAL A 67 7.84 6.39 -9.22
CA VAL A 67 6.83 7.43 -9.47
C VAL A 67 6.41 7.53 -10.94
N GLU A 68 7.35 7.42 -11.87
CA GLU A 68 7.03 7.48 -13.31
C GLU A 68 6.18 6.28 -13.77
N ARG A 69 6.35 5.11 -13.16
CA ARG A 69 5.50 3.93 -13.45
C ARG A 69 4.10 4.10 -12.88
N PHE A 70 3.97 4.69 -11.70
CA PHE A 70 2.65 5.04 -11.17
C PHE A 70 1.96 6.08 -12.06
N LYS A 71 2.68 7.10 -12.57
CA LYS A 71 2.16 8.05 -13.57
C LYS A 71 1.67 7.38 -14.84
N GLU A 72 2.44 6.43 -15.40
CA GLU A 72 2.00 5.63 -16.54
C GLU A 72 0.71 4.87 -16.23
N LEU A 73 0.62 4.19 -15.08
CA LEU A 73 -0.57 3.44 -14.69
C LEU A 73 -1.79 4.35 -14.46
N MET A 74 -1.62 5.50 -13.81
CA MET A 74 -2.70 6.46 -13.60
C MET A 74 -3.25 7.06 -14.89
N SER A 75 -2.50 7.00 -16.00
CA SER A 75 -3.02 7.43 -17.30
C SER A 75 -4.06 6.48 -17.89
N VAL A 76 -4.19 5.26 -17.35
CA VAL A 76 -5.09 4.21 -17.86
C VAL A 76 -6.05 3.65 -16.82
N CYS A 77 -5.86 3.94 -15.52
CA CYS A 77 -6.78 3.55 -14.46
C CYS A 77 -6.67 4.46 -13.23
N ASP A 78 -7.72 4.50 -12.42
CA ASP A 78 -7.65 5.10 -11.08
C ASP A 78 -6.88 4.17 -10.13
N ILE A 79 -6.04 4.75 -9.27
CA ILE A 79 -5.23 4.02 -8.30
C ILE A 79 -5.39 4.69 -6.93
N GLU A 80 -5.81 3.90 -5.96
CA GLU A 80 -5.97 4.33 -4.57
C GLU A 80 -5.10 3.48 -3.66
N ILE A 81 -4.54 4.10 -2.64
CA ILE A 81 -3.88 3.39 -1.54
C ILE A 81 -4.91 3.17 -0.46
N PHE A 82 -5.26 1.92 -0.22
CA PHE A 82 -6.21 1.55 0.82
C PHE A 82 -5.49 1.02 2.07
N CYS A 83 -5.67 1.69 3.21
CA CYS A 83 -5.18 1.23 4.50
C CYS A 83 -6.34 1.02 5.45
N GLY A 84 -6.58 -0.24 5.84
CA GLY A 84 -7.54 -0.60 6.88
C GLY A 84 -6.87 -0.58 8.26
N PHE A 85 -7.51 0.08 9.22
CA PHE A 85 -7.09 0.06 10.62
C PHE A 85 -8.22 -0.49 11.50
N SER A 86 -7.87 -1.45 12.37
CA SER A 86 -8.73 -1.95 13.43
C SER A 86 -7.98 -1.88 14.76
N SER A 87 -8.73 -1.63 15.85
CA SER A 87 -8.22 -1.70 17.22
C SER A 87 -8.91 -2.84 17.95
N GLU A 88 -8.25 -3.45 18.94
CA GLU A 88 -8.84 -4.60 19.65
C GLU A 88 -10.08 -4.23 20.49
N ASN A 89 -10.18 -2.97 20.93
CA ASN A 89 -11.21 -2.51 21.88
C ASN A 89 -12.07 -1.35 21.36
N GLY A 90 -12.08 -1.11 20.05
CA GLY A 90 -12.82 0.00 19.42
C GLY A 90 -12.23 1.39 19.69
N GLN A 91 -11.17 1.48 20.49
CA GLN A 91 -10.45 2.71 20.78
C GLN A 91 -9.04 2.64 20.20
N GLY A 92 -8.88 3.24 19.03
CA GLY A 92 -7.59 3.35 18.37
C GLY A 92 -7.50 4.63 17.57
N GLY A 93 -6.32 5.22 17.58
CA GLY A 93 -5.98 6.34 16.75
C GLY A 93 -4.51 6.27 16.39
N PHE A 94 -4.13 6.98 15.35
CA PHE A 94 -2.73 7.16 14.97
C PHE A 94 -2.51 8.61 14.58
N VAL A 95 -1.24 9.00 14.56
CA VAL A 95 -0.82 10.33 14.16
C VAL A 95 0.05 10.20 12.92
N LEU A 96 -0.34 10.92 11.86
CA LEU A 96 0.53 11.26 10.76
C LEU A 96 1.11 12.63 11.06
N ASP A 97 2.41 12.69 11.34
CA ASP A 97 3.05 13.98 11.61
C ASP A 97 3.11 14.85 10.35
N ALA A 98 3.36 16.15 10.54
CA ALA A 98 3.34 17.12 9.44
C ALA A 98 4.36 16.79 8.34
N ALA A 99 5.49 16.15 8.68
CA ALA A 99 6.48 15.75 7.70
C ALA A 99 5.94 14.62 6.82
N LEU A 100 5.29 13.62 7.41
CA LEU A 100 4.67 12.53 6.68
C LEU A 100 3.49 12.99 5.82
N LEU A 101 2.64 13.88 6.34
CA LEU A 101 1.54 14.49 5.57
C LEU A 101 2.06 15.25 4.35
N LYS A 102 3.19 15.96 4.48
CA LYS A 102 3.82 16.64 3.35
C LYS A 102 4.31 15.65 2.29
N GLN A 103 4.86 14.52 2.69
CA GLN A 103 5.28 13.48 1.74
C GLN A 103 4.09 12.86 1.01
N ILE A 104 2.99 12.59 1.73
CA ILE A 104 1.74 12.11 1.12
C ILE A 104 1.22 13.12 0.08
N GLY A 105 1.25 14.42 0.40
CA GLY A 105 0.77 15.45 -0.54
C GLY A 105 1.63 15.63 -1.81
N ILE A 106 2.82 15.03 -1.88
CA ILE A 106 3.69 15.09 -3.07
C ILE A 106 3.43 13.91 -4.02
N ILE A 107 2.98 12.77 -3.50
CA ILE A 107 2.69 11.62 -4.35
C ILE A 107 1.37 11.84 -5.11
N PRO A 108 1.29 11.44 -6.38
CA PRO A 108 0.11 11.68 -7.21
C PRO A 108 -1.01 10.65 -6.96
N LEU A 109 -1.09 10.04 -5.78
CA LEU A 109 -2.05 8.97 -5.47
C LEU A 109 -2.91 9.37 -4.27
N ASP A 110 -4.19 9.02 -4.34
CA ASP A 110 -5.10 9.19 -3.22
C ASP A 110 -4.80 8.15 -2.13
N LEU A 111 -4.77 8.63 -0.88
CA LEU A 111 -4.67 7.80 0.31
C LEU A 111 -6.05 7.68 0.96
N VAL A 112 -6.63 6.48 0.89
CA VAL A 112 -7.90 6.13 1.51
C VAL A 112 -7.63 5.42 2.83
N LEU A 113 -8.15 6.02 3.91
CA LEU A 113 -8.04 5.49 5.27
C LEU A 113 -9.41 4.98 5.72
N ASP A 114 -9.53 3.66 5.80
CA ASP A 114 -10.73 3.02 6.31
C ASP A 114 -10.54 2.69 7.79
N LEU A 115 -11.32 3.39 8.62
CA LEU A 115 -11.34 3.19 10.06
C LEU A 115 -12.52 2.29 10.39
N TYR A 116 -12.24 1.07 10.83
CA TYR A 116 -13.25 0.16 11.33
C TYR A 116 -13.29 0.28 12.86
N PRO A 117 -14.25 1.03 13.44
CA PRO A 117 -14.52 0.91 14.86
C PRO A 117 -15.05 -0.51 15.11
N SER A 118 -14.32 -1.27 15.92
CA SER A 118 -14.79 -2.54 16.48
C SER A 118 -15.88 -2.31 17.52
#